data_AF-A0A0A2FP47-F1
#
_entry.id   AF-A0A0A2FP47-F1
#
_cell.length_a   1.000
_cell.length_b   1.000
_cell.length_c   1.000
_cell.angle_alpha   90.00
_cell.angle_beta   90.00
_cell.angle_gamma   90.00
#
_symmetry.space_group_name_H-M   'P 1'
#
loop_
_entity.id
_entity.type
_entity.pdbx_description
1 polymer ?
#
loop_
_entity_poly.entity_id
_entity_poly.type
_entity_poly.pdbx_seq_one_letter_code
_entity_poly.pdbx_strand_id
1 'polypeptide(L)'
;MRNENRHGGSPSYRYYVRLNEKDNSRFLDLYEKSGIGNKSEFIRRRLFLTPFRVITHDKSAADYYTRLTHIHAQIRKVGVLYNQAVRSINTYHSVKTAAVLLQKLEQYTEELHALLEETNRLTKAFEERWLPR
;
A
#
# COMPACT_ATOMS: atom_id res chain seq x y z
N MET A 1 -1.25 12.69 55.55
CA MET A 1 -0.66 12.45 54.21
C MET A 1 -1.75 12.62 53.16
N ARG A 2 -1.94 13.82 52.60
CA ARG A 2 -2.99 14.13 51.61
C ARG A 2 -2.30 14.25 50.25
N ASN A 3 -2.57 13.30 49.36
CA ASN A 3 -1.93 13.19 48.05
C ASN A 3 -2.13 14.44 47.20
N GLU A 4 -0.99 15.05 46.85
CA GLU A 4 -0.83 15.97 45.74
C GLU A 4 -0.96 15.20 44.42
N ASN A 5 -1.94 15.58 43.61
CA ASN A 5 -1.86 15.46 42.15
C ASN A 5 -2.94 16.36 41.53
N ARG A 6 -2.62 17.64 41.41
CA ARG A 6 -3.41 18.62 40.64
C ARG A 6 -2.55 19.27 39.58
N HIS A 7 -2.19 18.56 38.51
CA HIS A 7 -1.70 19.22 37.30
C HIS A 7 -2.18 18.47 36.04
N GLY A 8 -3.43 18.73 35.67
CA GLY A 8 -3.89 18.64 34.29
C GLY A 8 -4.58 19.96 33.99
N GLY A 9 -3.93 20.85 33.24
CA GLY A 9 -4.48 22.16 32.92
C GLY A 9 -5.90 22.06 32.37
N SER A 10 -6.79 22.96 32.81
CA SER A 10 -8.15 23.01 32.27
C SER A 10 -8.08 23.15 30.76
N PRO A 11 -8.87 22.38 29.98
CA PRO A 11 -8.89 22.51 28.52
C PRO A 11 -9.21 23.96 28.11
N SER A 12 -8.23 24.66 27.54
CA SER A 12 -8.33 26.10 27.22
C SER A 12 -8.61 26.38 25.74
N TYR A 13 -8.32 25.41 24.86
CA TYR A 13 -8.48 25.57 23.41
C TYR A 13 -9.85 25.06 22.94
N ARG A 14 -10.50 25.83 22.06
CA ARG A 14 -11.78 25.48 21.44
C ARG A 14 -11.63 25.36 19.93
N TYR A 15 -12.12 24.26 19.38
CA TYR A 15 -12.17 23.99 17.93
C TYR A 15 -13.62 23.77 17.52
N TYR A 16 -14.01 24.31 16.37
CA TYR A 16 -15.35 24.14 15.81
C TYR A 16 -15.32 23.13 14.67
N VAL A 17 -16.24 22.17 14.69
CA VAL A 17 -16.44 21.20 13.62
C VAL A 17 -17.83 21.42 13.03
N ARG A 18 -17.91 21.63 11.71
CA ARG A 18 -19.19 21.71 11.00
C ARG A 18 -19.50 20.35 10.40
N LEU A 19 -20.70 19.84 10.68
CA LEU A 19 -21.21 18.59 10.12
C LEU A 19 -22.33 18.91 9.13
N ASN A 20 -22.37 18.20 8.01
CA ASN A 20 -23.57 18.18 7.17
C ASN A 20 -24.64 17.29 7.83
N GLU A 21 -25.85 17.29 7.28
CA GLU A 21 -27.00 16.58 7.84
C GLU A 21 -26.75 15.07 8.03
N LYS A 22 -26.13 14.43 7.04
CA LYS A 22 -25.79 13.00 7.07
C LYS A 22 -24.77 12.68 8.16
N ASP A 23 -23.70 13.47 8.27
CA ASP A 23 -22.66 13.29 9.27
C ASP A 23 -23.17 13.59 10.68
N ASN A 24 -24.09 14.56 10.81
CA ASN A 24 -24.73 14.88 12.08
C ASN A 24 -25.64 13.74 12.56
N SER A 25 -26.46 13.15 11.69
CA SER A 25 -27.28 11.99 12.04
C SER A 25 -26.41 10.83 12.55
N ARG A 26 -25.34 10.51 11.82
CA ARG A 26 -24.41 9.45 12.21
C ARG A 26 -23.69 9.76 13.53
N PHE A 27 -23.34 11.02 13.77
CA PHE A 27 -22.74 11.46 15.03
C PHE A 27 -23.67 11.22 16.22
N LEU A 28 -24.96 11.57 16.09
CA LEU A 28 -25.95 11.39 17.15
C LEU A 28 -26.16 9.90 17.47
N ASP A 29 -26.27 9.04 16.47
CA ASP A 29 -26.40 7.59 16.67
C ASP A 29 -25.23 7.01 17.48
N LEU A 30 -24.01 7.44 17.18
CA LEU A 30 -22.80 6.98 17.88
C LEU A 30 -22.70 7.57 19.29
N TYR A 31 -23.14 8.81 19.47
CA TYR A 31 -23.19 9.47 20.76
C TYR A 31 -24.15 8.76 21.71
N GLU A 32 -25.37 8.47 21.27
CA GLU A 32 -26.38 7.75 22.06
C GLU A 32 -25.89 6.36 22.47
N LYS A 33 -25.30 5.61 21.54
CA LYS A 33 -24.71 4.29 21.82
C LYS A 33 -23.52 4.34 22.78
N SER A 34 -22.84 5.48 22.91
CA SER A 34 -21.68 5.62 23.79
C SER A 34 -22.04 5.80 25.27
N GLY A 35 -23.28 6.22 25.57
CA GLY A 35 -23.73 6.52 26.94
C GLY A 35 -23.01 7.69 27.62
N ILE A 36 -22.23 8.50 26.90
CA ILE A 36 -21.50 9.64 27.45
C ILE A 36 -22.43 10.85 27.57
N GLY A 37 -22.40 11.52 28.73
CA GLY A 37 -23.33 12.63 29.02
C GLY A 37 -23.02 13.97 28.34
N ASN A 38 -21.87 14.11 27.68
CA ASN A 38 -21.47 15.34 26.99
C ASN A 38 -20.85 15.04 25.62
N LYS A 39 -21.39 15.68 24.57
CA LYS A 39 -20.92 15.61 23.18
C LYS A 39 -19.44 15.98 23.03
N SER A 40 -18.97 17.01 23.73
CA SER A 40 -17.56 17.43 23.68
C SER A 40 -16.62 16.38 24.27
N GLU A 41 -17.05 15.74 25.36
CA GLU A 41 -16.29 14.64 25.96
C GLU A 41 -16.30 13.42 25.04
N PHE A 42 -17.44 13.09 24.42
CA PHE A 42 -17.52 12.02 23.42
C PHE A 42 -16.55 12.24 22.25
N ILE A 43 -16.52 13.45 21.68
CA ILE A 43 -15.58 13.82 20.61
C ILE A 43 -14.13 13.67 21.08
N ARG A 44 -13.79 14.20 22.27
CA ARG A 44 -12.44 14.12 22.83
C ARG A 44 -12.02 12.67 23.08
N ARG A 45 -12.88 11.82 23.64
CA ARG A 45 -12.59 10.39 23.86
C ARG A 45 -12.42 9.65 22.54
N ARG A 46 -13.25 9.95 21.54
CA ARG A 46 -13.14 9.30 20.23
C ARG A 46 -11.86 9.71 19.51
N LEU A 47 -11.44 10.96 19.64
CA LEU A 47 -10.21 11.48 19.03
C LEU A 47 -8.95 11.03 19.76
N PHE A 48 -8.93 10.95 21.10
CA PHE A 48 -7.66 10.77 21.84
C PHE A 48 -7.57 9.50 22.68
N LEU A 49 -8.68 8.83 22.97
CA LEU A 49 -8.71 7.61 23.79
C LEU A 49 -9.03 6.35 22.98
N THR A 50 -9.46 6.51 21.73
CA THR A 50 -9.47 5.39 20.77
C THR A 50 -8.10 5.39 20.10
N PRO A 51 -7.35 4.25 20.08
CA PRO A 51 -6.15 4.15 19.27
C PRO A 51 -6.59 4.24 17.80
N PHE A 52 -6.55 5.44 17.24
CA PHE A 52 -6.71 5.63 15.81
C PHE A 52 -5.30 5.77 15.23
N ARG A 53 -4.93 4.79 14.41
CA ARG A 53 -3.73 4.90 13.58
C ARG A 53 -4.01 6.04 12.61
N VAL A 54 -3.26 7.13 12.70
CA VAL A 54 -3.18 8.09 11.60
C VAL A 54 -2.51 7.35 10.45
N ILE A 55 -3.32 6.72 9.62
CA ILE A 55 -2.86 6.22 8.33
C ILE A 55 -2.77 7.47 7.46
N THR A 56 -1.64 8.15 7.51
CA THR A 56 -1.19 8.92 6.36
C THR A 56 -1.21 7.93 5.20
N HIS A 57 -2.19 8.06 4.30
CA HIS A 57 -2.18 7.31 3.06
C HIS A 57 -0.96 7.77 2.29
N ASP A 58 0.14 7.10 2.55
CA ASP A 58 1.36 7.25 1.81
C ASP A 58 1.11 6.61 0.45
N LYS A 59 0.52 7.41 -0.45
CA LYS A 59 0.18 7.01 -1.82
C LYS A 59 1.38 6.39 -2.54
N SER A 60 2.60 6.67 -2.07
CA SER A 60 3.85 6.14 -2.60
C SER A 60 4.06 4.64 -2.32
N ALA A 61 3.75 4.14 -1.11
CA ALA A 61 3.93 2.73 -0.76
C ALA A 61 2.90 1.85 -1.46
N ALA A 62 1.64 2.30 -1.52
CA ALA A 62 0.59 1.62 -2.28
C ALA A 62 0.88 1.60 -3.80
N ASP A 63 1.41 2.69 -4.35
CA ASP A 63 1.87 2.75 -5.74
C ASP A 63 3.06 1.81 -5.99
N TYR A 64 4.04 1.78 -5.08
CA TYR A 64 5.17 0.83 -5.14
C TYR A 64 4.70 -0.63 -5.18
N TYR A 65 3.84 -1.04 -4.23
CA TYR A 65 3.31 -2.41 -4.21
C TYR A 65 2.48 -2.74 -5.46
N THR A 66 1.71 -1.78 -5.98
CA THR A 66 0.93 -1.96 -7.21
C THR A 66 1.85 -2.19 -8.41
N ARG A 67 2.90 -1.36 -8.57
CA ARG A 67 3.89 -1.48 -9.65
C ARG A 67 4.69 -2.77 -9.55
N LEU A 68 5.13 -3.13 -8.34
CA LEU A 68 5.87 -4.36 -8.09
C LEU A 68 5.02 -5.60 -8.41
N THR A 69 3.75 -5.60 -8.01
CA THR A 69 2.80 -6.68 -8.32
C THR A 69 2.58 -6.80 -9.83
N HIS A 70 2.46 -5.67 -10.54
CA HIS A 70 2.35 -5.65 -11.99
C HIS A 70 3.60 -6.24 -12.67
N ILE A 71 4.80 -5.85 -12.24
CA ILE A 71 6.07 -6.40 -12.76
C ILE A 71 6.13 -7.92 -12.52
N HIS A 72 5.79 -8.39 -11.33
CA HIS A 72 5.75 -9.83 -11.05
C HIS A 72 4.77 -10.59 -11.94
N ALA A 73 3.61 -10.00 -12.27
CA ALA A 73 2.68 -10.61 -13.21
C ALA A 73 3.28 -10.72 -14.63
N GLN A 74 4.01 -9.69 -15.09
CA GLN A 74 4.71 -9.75 -16.38
C GLN A 74 5.82 -10.82 -16.38
N ILE A 75 6.63 -10.90 -15.31
CA ILE A 75 7.69 -11.93 -15.17
C ILE A 75 7.07 -13.33 -15.27
N ARG A 76 5.96 -13.60 -14.58
CA ARG A 76 5.28 -14.90 -14.67
C ARG A 76 4.80 -15.19 -16.09
N LYS A 77 4.24 -14.20 -16.78
CA LYS A 77 3.77 -14.34 -18.17
C LYS A 77 4.92 -14.68 -19.12
N VAL A 78 6.04 -13.95 -19.03
CA VAL A 78 7.25 -14.23 -19.82
C VAL A 78 7.79 -15.62 -19.51
N GLY A 79 7.82 -16.03 -18.24
CA GLY A 79 8.25 -17.38 -17.84
C GLY A 79 7.41 -18.50 -18.45
N VAL A 80 6.10 -18.32 -18.60
CA VAL A 80 5.22 -19.28 -19.29
C VAL A 80 5.57 -19.37 -20.77
N LEU A 81 5.76 -18.24 -21.44
CA LEU A 81 6.14 -18.19 -22.86
C LEU A 81 7.51 -18.80 -23.12
N TYR A 82 8.48 -18.54 -22.24
CA TYR A 82 9.81 -19.13 -22.28
C TYR A 82 9.74 -20.65 -22.19
N ASN A 83 9.02 -21.19 -21.20
CA ASN A 83 8.86 -22.64 -21.03
C ASN A 83 8.17 -23.27 -22.25
N GLN A 84 7.18 -22.58 -22.83
CA GLN A 84 6.51 -23.03 -24.06
C GLN A 84 7.48 -23.09 -25.25
N ALA A 85 8.35 -22.08 -25.42
CA ALA A 85 9.36 -22.07 -26.47
C ALA A 85 10.37 -23.21 -26.29
N VAL A 86 10.89 -23.40 -25.07
CA VAL A 86 11.82 -24.49 -24.74
C VAL A 86 11.20 -25.86 -25.03
N ARG A 87 9.96 -26.10 -24.59
CA ARG A 87 9.24 -27.34 -24.89
C ARG A 87 9.09 -27.53 -26.41
N SER A 88 8.73 -26.48 -27.14
CA SER A 88 8.55 -26.55 -28.59
C SER A 88 9.87 -26.86 -29.32
N ILE A 89 11.00 -26.35 -28.85
CA ILE A 89 12.34 -26.71 -29.36
C ILE A 89 12.64 -28.19 -29.05
N ASN A 90 12.38 -28.60 -27.81
CA ASN A 90 12.71 -29.95 -27.31
C ASN A 90 11.86 -31.07 -27.95
N THR A 91 10.72 -30.74 -28.57
CA THR A 91 9.76 -31.73 -29.13
C THR A 91 10.01 -32.04 -30.62
N TYR A 92 11.16 -31.67 -31.19
CA TYR A 92 11.54 -31.85 -32.60
C TYR A 92 10.66 -31.08 -33.62
N HIS A 93 11.24 -30.01 -34.17
CA HIS A 93 10.80 -29.37 -35.41
C HIS A 93 12.02 -29.05 -36.30
N SER A 94 11.79 -28.79 -37.59
CA SER A 94 12.84 -28.47 -38.57
C SER A 94 13.82 -27.39 -38.06
N VAL A 95 15.06 -27.40 -38.55
CA VAL A 95 16.12 -26.43 -38.19
C VAL A 95 15.63 -24.97 -38.27
N LYS A 96 14.75 -24.65 -39.23
CA LYS A 96 14.12 -23.33 -39.36
C LYS A 96 13.24 -22.96 -38.16
N THR A 97 12.45 -23.91 -37.66
CA THR A 97 11.58 -23.70 -36.49
C THR A 97 12.39 -23.55 -35.21
N ALA A 98 13.45 -24.34 -35.04
CA ALA A 98 14.36 -24.23 -33.91
C ALA A 98 15.07 -22.86 -33.86
N ALA A 99 15.52 -22.36 -35.02
CA ALA A 99 16.13 -21.04 -35.12
C ALA A 99 15.17 -19.90 -34.73
N VAL A 100 13.91 -19.95 -35.20
CA VAL A 100 12.88 -18.96 -34.82
C VAL A 100 12.57 -19.00 -33.33
N LEU A 101 12.53 -20.19 -32.73
CA LEU A 101 12.27 -20.35 -31.31
C LEU A 101 13.46 -19.88 -30.44
N LEU A 102 14.70 -20.08 -30.90
CA LEU A 102 15.90 -19.54 -30.25
C LEU A 102 15.91 -18.01 -30.25
N GLN A 103 15.58 -17.39 -31.38
CA GLN A 103 15.51 -15.93 -31.48
C GLN A 103 14.44 -15.34 -30.53
N LYS A 104 13.29 -16.01 -30.40
CA LYS A 104 12.27 -15.61 -29.40
C LYS A 104 12.77 -15.77 -27.97
N LEU A 105 13.57 -16.81 -27.70
CA LEU A 105 14.15 -17.06 -26.39
C LEU A 105 15.11 -15.94 -25.99
N GLU A 106 15.96 -15.50 -26.93
CA GLU A 106 16.85 -14.35 -26.75
C GLU A 106 16.06 -13.08 -26.43
N GLN A 107 15.02 -12.79 -27.22
CA GLN A 107 14.15 -11.64 -26.97
C GLN A 107 13.49 -11.69 -25.58
N TYR A 108 12.94 -12.83 -25.17
CA TYR A 108 12.35 -12.98 -23.83
C TYR A 108 13.38 -12.81 -22.71
N THR A 109 14.64 -13.19 -22.96
CA THR A 109 15.73 -13.02 -22.01
C THR A 109 16.09 -11.54 -21.84
N GLU A 110 16.14 -10.78 -22.95
CA GLU A 110 16.33 -9.32 -22.91
C GLU A 110 15.18 -8.61 -22.18
N GLU A 111 13.93 -8.97 -22.48
CA GLU A 111 12.75 -8.42 -21.80
C GLU A 111 12.79 -8.72 -20.29
N LEU A 112 13.19 -9.93 -19.90
CA LEU A 112 13.34 -10.31 -18.49
C LEU A 112 14.43 -9.46 -17.80
N HIS A 113 15.57 -9.26 -18.46
CA HIS A 113 16.65 -8.43 -17.93
C HIS A 113 16.18 -6.98 -17.69
N ALA A 114 15.49 -6.39 -18.66
CA ALA A 114 14.94 -5.04 -18.53
C ALA A 114 13.95 -4.90 -17.35
N LEU A 115 13.09 -5.91 -17.14
CA LEU A 115 12.15 -5.93 -16.00
C LEU A 115 12.87 -6.04 -14.65
N LEU A 116 13.97 -6.80 -14.59
CA LEU A 116 14.79 -6.92 -13.39
C LEU A 116 15.52 -5.61 -13.08
N GLU A 117 16.05 -4.92 -14.10
CA GLU A 117 16.65 -3.60 -13.93
C GLU A 117 15.64 -2.56 -13.42
N GLU A 118 14.43 -2.55 -13.98
CA GLU A 118 13.37 -1.63 -13.53
C GLU A 118 12.95 -1.93 -12.09
N THR A 119 12.90 -3.22 -11.70
CA THR A 119 12.66 -3.61 -10.31
C THR A 119 13.75 -3.06 -9.40
N ASN A 120 15.01 -3.21 -9.76
CA ASN A 120 16.15 -2.71 -8.98
C ASN A 120 16.11 -1.18 -8.85
N ARG A 121 15.79 -0.46 -9.94
CA ARG A 121 15.62 0.99 -9.94
C ARG A 121 14.50 1.45 -9.01
N LEU A 122 13.33 0.79 -9.09
CA LEU A 122 12.19 1.09 -8.22
C LEU A 122 12.50 0.82 -6.74
N THR A 123 13.20 -0.29 -6.44
CA THR A 123 13.63 -0.62 -5.08
C THR A 123 14.59 0.43 -4.53
N LYS A 124 15.64 0.81 -5.29
CA LYS A 124 16.56 1.87 -4.88
C LYS A 124 15.87 3.21 -4.63
N ALA A 125 14.98 3.63 -5.53
CA ALA A 125 14.21 4.87 -5.37
C ALA A 125 13.29 4.84 -4.13
N PHE A 126 12.77 3.66 -3.77
CA PHE A 126 12.01 3.48 -2.54
C PHE A 126 12.93 3.56 -1.31
N GLU A 127 14.08 2.89 -1.33
CA GLU A 127 15.06 2.91 -0.25
C GLU A 127 15.55 4.33 0.04
N GLU A 128 15.95 5.09 -0.98
CA GLU A 128 16.41 6.47 -0.84
C GLU A 128 15.37 7.42 -0.23
N ARG A 129 14.09 7.15 -0.49
CA ARG A 129 12.99 8.02 -0.08
C ARG A 129 12.43 7.67 1.30
N TRP A 130 12.61 6.44 1.78
CA TRP A 130 11.87 5.91 2.93
C TRP A 130 12.69 5.14 3.97
N LEU A 131 13.94 4.76 3.70
CA LEU A 131 14.83 4.26 4.75
C LEU A 131 15.59 5.42 5.40
N PRO A 132 15.47 5.63 6.72
CA PRO A 132 16.34 6.57 7.42
C PRO A 132 17.78 6.07 7.33
N ARG A 133 18.73 6.97 7.08
CA ARG A 133 20.17 6.67 7.12
C ARG A 133 20.63 6.27 8.52
#